data_AF-A0A565C8C1-F1
#
_entry.id   AF-A0A565C8C1-F1
#
_cell.length_a   1.000
_cell.length_b   1.000
_cell.length_c   1.000
_cell.angle_alpha   90.00
_cell.angle_beta   90.00
_cell.angle_gamma   90.00
#
_symmetry.space_group_name_H-M   'P 1'
#
loop_
_entity.id
_entity.type
_entity.pdbx_description
1 polymer ?
#
loop_
_entity_poly.entity_id
_entity_poly.type
_entity_poly.pdbx_seq_one_letter_code
_entity_poly.pdbx_strand_id
1 'polypeptide(L)'
;MERNYRSFLPISNVSQYDYSSDDEFRSRVSLELCLPENRDAAMKLLADDDRSSCFRVSVKGYDTSLADDEIKLALLKHFSVLCGGVFDVVVPVTNLVDRCAFVYLLTEDAEKRALALDGSDVGGWKAIVRSSQRQRECLLDPQQADILRAVYYHKQCSTAIWVEGYDICLPEDEVKNALIKHFCSCGVITDLSICRDPLTKTLTSMAFLYFYGQEEVEKALALNGSDVGGWTVVVKPIPGLERGPDPCNLLHI
;
A
#
# COMPACT_ATOMS: atom_id res chain seq x y z
N MET A 1 -16.79 -26.71 -8.48
CA MET A 1 -17.57 -25.49 -8.19
C MET A 1 -16.82 -24.34 -8.84
N GLU A 2 -17.38 -23.75 -9.89
CA GLU A 2 -16.80 -22.57 -10.52
C GLU A 2 -16.82 -21.41 -9.51
N ARG A 3 -15.65 -20.88 -9.18
CA ARG A 3 -15.52 -19.75 -8.27
C ARG A 3 -15.97 -18.49 -9.03
N ASN A 4 -17.05 -17.89 -8.56
CA ASN A 4 -17.67 -16.74 -9.20
C ASN A 4 -16.89 -15.47 -8.81
N TYR A 5 -15.78 -15.22 -9.49
CA TYR A 5 -14.89 -14.07 -9.26
C TYR A 5 -15.43 -12.72 -9.79
N ARG A 6 -16.75 -12.59 -9.97
CA ARG A 6 -17.39 -11.43 -10.62
C ARG A 6 -17.40 -10.13 -9.80
N SER A 7 -17.02 -10.18 -8.53
CA SER A 7 -16.94 -9.00 -7.68
C SER A 7 -15.66 -9.05 -6.88
N PHE A 8 -14.90 -7.97 -6.90
CA PHE A 8 -13.77 -7.82 -6.01
C PHE A 8 -14.23 -7.91 -4.54
N LEU A 9 -13.44 -8.60 -3.70
CA LEU A 9 -13.82 -8.88 -2.32
C LEU A 9 -13.44 -7.71 -1.41
N PRO A 10 -14.33 -7.25 -0.52
CA PRO A 10 -13.97 -6.28 0.51
C PRO A 10 -12.78 -6.78 1.34
N ILE A 11 -11.88 -5.88 1.74
CA ILE A 11 -10.71 -6.19 2.59
C ILE A 11 -11.11 -6.97 3.86
N SER A 12 -12.32 -6.71 4.40
CA SER A 12 -12.85 -7.42 5.57
C SER A 12 -13.12 -8.91 5.34
N ASN A 13 -13.28 -9.35 4.09
CA ASN A 13 -13.52 -10.75 3.73
C ASN A 13 -12.23 -11.50 3.40
N VAL A 14 -11.09 -10.81 3.35
CA VAL A 14 -9.80 -11.37 3.00
C VAL A 14 -9.40 -12.44 4.04
N SER A 15 -9.66 -12.23 5.33
CA SER A 15 -9.31 -13.15 6.45
C SER A 15 -9.93 -14.54 6.44
N GLN A 16 -10.90 -14.84 5.57
CA GLN A 16 -11.58 -16.14 5.55
C GLN A 16 -10.94 -17.15 4.58
N TYR A 17 -9.91 -16.75 3.84
CA TYR A 17 -9.37 -17.55 2.75
C TYR A 17 -8.00 -18.13 3.08
N ASP A 18 -7.78 -19.38 2.67
CA ASP A 18 -6.45 -20.00 2.70
C ASP A 18 -5.64 -19.51 1.49
N TYR A 19 -4.56 -18.77 1.77
CA TYR A 19 -3.76 -18.03 0.79
C TYR A 19 -2.69 -18.88 0.09
N SER A 20 -2.62 -20.17 0.38
CA SER A 20 -1.45 -21.00 0.08
C SER A 20 -1.31 -21.46 -1.38
N SER A 21 -2.32 -21.34 -2.26
CA SER A 21 -2.22 -22.02 -3.58
C SER A 21 -3.00 -21.43 -4.76
N ASP A 22 -3.51 -20.20 -4.70
CA ASP A 22 -4.29 -19.64 -5.82
C ASP A 22 -3.75 -18.28 -6.26
N ASP A 23 -2.87 -18.30 -7.27
CA ASP A 23 -2.30 -17.09 -7.86
C ASP A 23 -3.36 -16.24 -8.57
N GLU A 24 -4.47 -16.82 -9.04
CA GLU A 24 -5.61 -16.03 -9.55
C GLU A 24 -6.25 -15.24 -8.40
N PHE A 25 -6.52 -15.89 -7.27
CA PHE A 25 -7.07 -15.23 -6.09
C PHE A 25 -6.13 -14.16 -5.54
N ARG A 26 -4.83 -14.45 -5.40
CA ARG A 26 -3.82 -13.48 -4.95
C ARG A 26 -3.70 -12.30 -5.91
N SER A 27 -3.80 -12.54 -7.21
CA SER A 27 -3.84 -11.48 -8.23
C SER A 27 -5.07 -10.59 -8.05
N ARG A 28 -6.25 -11.18 -7.82
CA ARG A 28 -7.50 -10.43 -7.60
C ARG A 28 -7.47 -9.59 -6.32
N VAL A 29 -6.95 -10.14 -5.21
CA VAL A 29 -6.76 -9.39 -3.97
C VAL A 29 -5.77 -8.25 -4.17
N SER A 30 -4.66 -8.50 -4.88
CA SER A 30 -3.66 -7.48 -5.18
C SER A 30 -4.26 -6.34 -6.02
N LEU A 31 -5.05 -6.66 -7.04
CA LEU A 31 -5.72 -5.67 -7.89
C LEU A 31 -6.77 -4.86 -7.12
N GLU A 32 -7.52 -5.48 -6.21
CA GLU A 32 -8.51 -4.76 -5.40
C GLU A 32 -7.85 -3.78 -4.43
N LEU A 33 -6.73 -4.17 -3.83
CA LEU A 33 -5.92 -3.30 -2.98
C LEU A 33 -5.21 -2.19 -3.76
N CYS A 34 -5.14 -2.28 -5.10
CA CYS A 34 -4.59 -1.24 -5.96
C CYS A 34 -5.56 -0.11 -6.25
N LEU A 35 -6.87 -0.30 -6.04
CA LEU A 35 -7.85 0.79 -6.14
C LEU A 35 -7.48 1.90 -5.13
N PRO A 36 -7.45 3.19 -5.53
CA PRO A 36 -6.95 4.27 -4.68
C PRO A 36 -7.60 4.29 -3.29
N GLU A 37 -8.92 4.17 -3.22
CA GLU A 37 -9.68 4.14 -1.96
C GLU A 37 -9.28 2.98 -1.04
N ASN A 38 -9.11 1.78 -1.61
CA ASN A 38 -8.73 0.58 -0.88
C ASN A 38 -7.27 0.63 -0.46
N ARG A 39 -6.40 1.17 -1.31
CA ARG A 39 -4.98 1.37 -1.03
C ARG A 39 -4.79 2.30 0.16
N ASP A 40 -5.45 3.45 0.14
CA ASP A 40 -5.34 4.44 1.21
C ASP A 40 -5.90 3.87 2.52
N ALA A 41 -7.02 3.15 2.46
CA ALA A 41 -7.59 2.45 3.60
C ALA A 41 -6.65 1.37 4.15
N ALA A 42 -6.04 0.55 3.29
CA ALA A 42 -5.10 -0.50 3.67
C ALA A 42 -3.81 0.07 4.28
N MET A 43 -3.26 1.14 3.71
CA MET A 43 -2.09 1.84 4.24
C MET A 43 -2.37 2.45 5.61
N LYS A 44 -3.54 3.06 5.76
CA LYS A 44 -3.98 3.58 7.04
C LYS A 44 -4.14 2.47 8.07
N LEU A 45 -4.74 1.35 7.70
CA LEU A 45 -4.94 0.19 8.58
C LEU A 45 -3.61 -0.42 9.02
N LEU A 46 -2.66 -0.61 8.11
CA LEU A 46 -1.30 -1.06 8.43
C LEU A 46 -0.59 -0.11 9.39
N ALA A 47 -0.66 1.21 9.13
CA ALA A 47 -0.07 2.19 10.01
C ALA A 47 -0.75 2.23 11.39
N ASP A 48 -2.07 2.04 11.45
CA ASP A 48 -2.83 1.95 12.71
C ASP A 48 -2.45 0.68 13.50
N ASP A 49 -2.27 -0.47 12.82
CA ASP A 49 -1.82 -1.73 13.41
C ASP A 49 -0.37 -1.66 13.92
N ASP A 50 0.56 -1.14 13.11
CA ASP A 50 1.94 -0.92 13.53
C ASP A 50 2.00 0.02 14.75
N ARG A 51 1.19 1.11 14.76
CA ARG A 51 1.09 2.01 15.92
C ARG A 51 0.48 1.33 17.15
N SER A 52 -0.46 0.41 16.99
CA SER A 52 -1.09 -0.25 18.15
C SER A 52 -0.13 -1.20 18.87
N SER A 53 0.88 -1.71 18.15
CA SER A 53 1.96 -2.52 18.70
C SER A 53 3.06 -1.71 19.42
N CYS A 54 3.15 -0.41 19.16
CA CYS A 54 4.20 0.47 19.69
C CYS A 54 4.04 0.80 21.19
N PHE A 55 5.16 1.17 21.82
CA PHE A 55 5.16 1.91 23.07
C PHE A 55 4.72 3.35 22.82
N ARG A 56 4.01 3.97 23.76
CA ARG A 56 3.43 5.30 23.56
C ARG A 56 3.66 6.20 24.75
N VAL A 57 4.24 7.37 24.49
CA VAL A 57 4.35 8.46 25.45
C VAL A 57 3.54 9.67 24.99
N SER A 58 2.98 10.41 25.94
CA SER A 58 2.36 11.71 25.68
C SER A 58 3.35 12.83 26.00
N VAL A 59 3.43 13.81 25.11
CA VAL A 59 4.26 15.01 25.27
C VAL A 59 3.36 16.24 25.33
N LYS A 60 3.54 17.06 26.36
CA LYS A 60 2.89 18.37 26.53
C LYS A 60 3.95 19.46 26.65
N GLY A 61 3.51 20.73 26.62
CA GLY A 61 4.36 21.89 26.87
C GLY A 61 5.04 22.47 25.62
N TYR A 62 4.72 21.97 24.43
CA TYR A 62 5.13 22.59 23.16
C TYR A 62 4.32 23.87 22.87
N ASP A 63 4.90 24.77 22.08
CA ASP A 63 4.23 26.01 21.69
C ASP A 63 3.05 25.71 20.77
N THR A 64 1.84 25.96 21.27
CA THR A 64 0.59 25.69 20.55
C THR A 64 0.28 26.72 19.46
N SER A 65 1.07 27.80 19.35
CA SER A 65 0.96 28.79 18.28
C SER A 65 1.61 28.32 16.97
N LEU A 66 2.51 27.33 17.03
CA LEU A 66 3.12 26.75 15.85
C LEU A 66 2.17 25.83 15.08
N ALA A 67 2.48 25.64 13.80
CA ALA A 67 1.78 24.68 12.97
C ALA A 67 2.04 23.25 13.46
N ASP A 68 1.02 22.39 13.36
CA ASP A 68 1.10 21.00 13.82
C ASP A 68 2.26 20.22 13.17
N ASP A 69 2.60 20.53 11.91
CA ASP A 69 3.74 19.93 11.20
C ASP A 69 5.10 20.37 11.77
N GLU A 70 5.23 21.62 12.24
CA GLU A 70 6.45 22.12 12.87
C GLU A 70 6.65 21.46 14.23
N ILE A 71 5.58 21.35 15.02
CA ILE A 71 5.57 20.63 16.31
C ILE A 71 5.93 19.15 16.07
N LYS A 72 5.29 18.51 15.08
CA LYS A 72 5.57 17.11 14.71
C LYS A 72 7.04 16.92 14.35
N LEU A 73 7.59 17.79 13.51
CA LEU A 73 8.98 17.71 13.07
C LEU A 73 9.98 17.94 14.22
N ALA A 74 9.71 18.90 15.10
CA ALA A 74 10.55 19.19 16.26
C ALA A 74 10.61 17.99 17.22
N LEU A 75 9.45 17.42 17.55
CA LEU A 75 9.36 16.23 18.39
C LEU A 75 10.03 15.01 17.72
N LEU A 76 9.76 14.77 16.43
CA LEU A 76 10.39 13.68 15.70
C LEU A 76 11.92 13.77 15.75
N LYS A 77 12.49 14.95 15.49
CA LYS A 77 13.94 15.18 15.55
C LYS A 77 14.52 14.98 16.95
N HIS A 78 13.90 15.55 17.98
CA HIS A 78 14.41 15.45 19.35
C HIS A 78 14.43 14.01 19.87
N PHE A 79 13.30 13.32 19.74
CA PHE A 79 13.17 11.95 20.23
C PHE A 79 13.94 10.95 19.36
N SER A 80 14.07 11.17 18.05
CA SER A 80 14.86 10.26 17.19
C SER A 80 16.35 10.27 17.57
N VAL A 81 16.92 11.45 17.83
CA VAL A 81 18.34 11.58 18.20
C VAL A 81 18.62 11.00 19.59
N LEU A 82 17.74 11.22 20.55
CA LEU A 82 17.98 10.87 21.96
C LEU A 82 17.49 9.46 22.33
N CYS A 83 16.36 9.03 21.79
CA CYS A 83 15.72 7.76 22.13
C CYS A 83 15.95 6.68 21.07
N GLY A 84 16.14 7.05 19.80
CA GLY A 84 16.13 6.08 18.69
C GLY A 84 14.80 5.32 18.56
N GLY A 85 14.58 4.65 17.43
CA GLY A 85 13.40 3.78 17.26
C GLY A 85 12.05 4.51 17.38
N VAL A 86 11.99 5.78 17.00
CA VAL A 86 10.72 6.52 16.88
C VAL A 86 9.99 6.06 15.62
N PHE A 87 8.77 5.56 15.80
CA PHE A 87 7.92 5.09 14.71
C PHE A 87 7.12 6.23 14.08
N ASP A 88 6.40 7.00 14.90
CA ASP A 88 5.55 8.10 14.44
C ASP A 88 5.33 9.12 15.56
N VAL A 89 4.98 10.34 15.17
CA VAL A 89 4.53 11.41 16.06
C VAL A 89 3.18 11.91 15.56
N VAL A 90 2.19 11.88 16.44
CA VAL A 90 0.83 12.35 16.14
C VAL A 90 0.52 13.55 17.01
N VAL A 91 0.19 14.67 16.39
CA VAL A 91 -0.32 15.88 17.04
C VAL A 91 -1.83 15.92 16.79
N PRO A 92 -2.68 15.55 17.76
CA PRO A 92 -4.13 15.54 17.56
C PRO A 92 -4.66 16.97 17.37
N VAL A 93 -5.53 17.13 16.38
CA VAL A 93 -6.32 18.35 16.18
C VAL A 93 -7.51 18.33 17.15
N THR A 94 -7.26 18.50 18.45
CA THR A 94 -8.33 18.50 19.49
C THR A 94 -8.26 19.72 20.41
N ASN A 95 -9.36 19.96 21.12
CA ASN A 95 -9.64 21.17 21.90
C ASN A 95 -8.51 21.59 22.86
N LEU A 96 -8.38 22.92 23.02
CA LEU A 96 -7.29 23.67 23.66
C LEU A 96 -6.89 23.28 25.09
N VAL A 97 -7.71 22.53 25.83
CA VAL A 97 -7.52 22.32 27.27
C VAL A 97 -6.53 21.18 27.58
N ASP A 98 -6.28 20.27 26.62
CA ASP A 98 -5.41 19.11 26.82
C ASP A 98 -4.59 18.71 25.56
N ARG A 99 -4.04 19.70 24.85
CA ARG A 99 -3.17 19.45 23.69
C ARG A 99 -1.93 18.65 24.12
N CYS A 100 -1.91 17.37 23.79
CA CYS A 100 -0.76 16.48 23.94
C CYS A 100 -0.46 15.83 22.61
N ALA A 101 0.82 15.78 22.26
CA ALA A 101 1.31 14.99 21.15
C ALA A 101 1.58 13.56 21.64
N PHE A 102 1.40 12.58 20.78
CA PHE A 102 1.74 11.19 21.06
C PHE A 102 2.98 10.81 20.26
N VAL A 103 3.99 10.28 20.95
CA VAL A 103 5.19 9.72 20.33
C VAL A 103 5.11 8.21 20.45
N TYR A 104 5.18 7.52 19.30
CA TYR A 104 5.16 6.07 19.19
C TYR A 104 6.58 5.55 19.04
N LEU A 105 6.95 4.57 19.85
CA LEU A 105 8.30 4.06 20.01
C LEU A 105 8.30 2.54 19.80
N LEU A 106 9.27 2.03 19.05
CA LEU A 106 9.33 0.60 18.68
C LEU A 106 9.77 -0.30 19.83
N THR A 107 10.53 0.24 20.79
CA THR A 107 11.18 -0.56 21.85
C THR A 107 10.92 0.00 23.24
N GLU A 108 10.99 -0.88 24.24
CA GLU A 108 10.85 -0.51 25.66
C GLU A 108 11.99 0.42 26.09
N ASP A 109 13.20 0.18 25.58
CA ASP A 109 14.36 1.03 25.85
C ASP A 109 14.16 2.45 25.32
N ALA A 110 13.60 2.59 24.12
CA ALA A 110 13.25 3.91 23.58
C ALA A 110 12.20 4.61 24.45
N GLU A 111 11.21 3.89 25.00
CA GLU A 111 10.26 4.46 25.97
C GLU A 111 10.96 4.95 27.25
N LYS A 112 11.83 4.13 27.85
CA LYS A 112 12.59 4.52 29.05
C LYS A 112 13.41 5.78 28.82
N ARG A 113 14.09 5.85 27.67
CA ARG A 113 14.86 7.05 27.27
C ARG A 113 13.94 8.25 27.04
N ALA A 114 12.79 8.07 26.40
CA ALA A 114 11.82 9.15 26.19
C ALA A 114 11.28 9.71 27.51
N LEU A 115 10.97 8.86 28.49
CA LEU A 115 10.51 9.29 29.82
C LEU A 115 11.59 10.06 30.58
N ALA A 116 12.87 9.73 30.38
CA ALA A 116 13.99 10.48 30.96
C ALA A 116 14.16 11.89 30.37
N LEU A 117 13.47 12.22 29.27
CA LEU A 117 13.46 13.56 28.66
C LEU A 117 12.38 14.48 29.25
N ASP A 118 11.65 14.05 30.28
CA ASP A 118 10.73 14.93 31.01
C ASP A 118 11.47 16.16 31.56
N GLY A 119 11.00 17.35 31.17
CA GLY A 119 11.63 18.62 31.51
C GLY A 119 12.75 19.07 30.57
N SER A 120 13.07 18.33 29.51
CA SER A 120 14.07 18.74 28.51
C SER A 120 13.59 19.90 27.62
N ASP A 121 14.54 20.69 27.11
CA ASP A 121 14.26 21.71 26.11
C ASP A 121 14.16 21.07 24.72
N VAL A 122 13.08 21.37 24.01
CA VAL A 122 12.82 20.89 22.65
C VAL A 122 12.59 22.11 21.76
N GLY A 123 13.67 22.81 21.42
CA GLY A 123 13.57 23.98 20.56
C GLY A 123 12.95 25.20 21.26
N GLY A 124 13.32 25.42 22.52
CA GLY A 124 12.91 26.60 23.30
C GLY A 124 11.67 26.39 24.18
N TRP A 125 11.11 25.18 24.23
CA TRP A 125 10.04 24.83 25.16
C TRP A 125 10.37 23.59 25.99
N LYS A 126 9.79 23.55 27.19
CA LYS A 126 10.01 22.48 28.15
C LYS A 126 9.02 21.33 27.92
N ALA A 127 9.50 20.21 27.40
CA ALA A 127 8.68 19.03 27.15
C ALA A 127 8.28 18.36 28.47
N ILE A 128 6.99 18.08 28.63
CA ILE A 128 6.46 17.26 29.72
C ILE A 128 6.12 15.90 29.14
N VAL A 129 6.85 14.86 29.52
CA VAL A 129 6.77 13.52 28.94
C VAL A 129 6.19 12.55 29.96
N ARG A 130 5.12 11.85 29.59
CA ARG A 130 4.46 10.85 30.45
C ARG A 130 4.18 9.59 29.68
N SER A 131 4.27 8.44 30.35
CA SER A 131 3.85 7.17 29.74
C SER A 131 2.35 7.22 29.48
N SER A 132 1.95 6.72 28.31
CA SER A 132 0.56 6.65 27.89
C SER A 132 0.29 5.29 27.23
N GLN A 133 0.84 4.23 27.82
CA GLN A 133 0.61 2.86 27.36
C GLN A 133 -0.90 2.57 27.33
N ARG A 134 -1.38 2.10 26.18
CA ARG A 134 -2.69 1.47 26.03
C ARG A 134 -2.50 -0.05 26.03
N GLN A 135 -3.60 -0.79 26.24
CA GLN A 135 -3.62 -2.21 25.89
C GLN A 135 -3.19 -2.37 24.43
N ARG A 136 -2.15 -3.17 24.21
CA ARG A 136 -1.68 -3.50 22.87
C ARG A 136 -2.64 -4.52 22.28
N GLU A 137 -3.44 -4.05 21.35
CA GLU A 137 -4.34 -4.90 20.58
C GLU A 137 -3.99 -4.68 19.11
N CYS A 138 -3.40 -5.70 18.49
CA CYS A 138 -3.22 -5.69 17.04
C CYS A 138 -4.60 -5.59 16.40
N LEU A 139 -4.74 -4.72 15.42
CA LEU A 139 -5.99 -4.54 14.68
C LEU A 139 -6.13 -5.62 13.61
N LEU A 140 -5.00 -6.18 13.18
CA LEU A 140 -4.90 -7.24 12.21
C LEU A 140 -4.38 -8.51 12.87
N ASP A 141 -4.85 -9.66 12.41
CA ASP A 141 -4.11 -10.89 12.65
C ASP A 141 -2.79 -10.90 11.85
N PRO A 142 -1.77 -11.67 12.27
CA PRO A 142 -0.47 -11.66 11.59
C PRO A 142 -0.53 -12.01 10.09
N GLN A 143 -1.45 -12.90 9.69
CA GLN A 143 -1.59 -13.30 8.30
C GLN A 143 -2.15 -12.16 7.45
N GLN A 144 -3.18 -11.46 7.94
CA GLN A 144 -3.71 -10.26 7.28
C GLN A 144 -2.63 -9.18 7.09
N ALA A 145 -1.84 -8.91 8.15
CA ALA A 145 -0.78 -7.91 8.09
C ALA A 145 0.28 -8.29 7.05
N ASP A 146 0.70 -9.56 7.02
CA ASP A 146 1.69 -10.05 6.05
C ASP A 146 1.19 -9.94 4.61
N ILE A 147 -0.10 -10.21 4.36
CA ILE A 147 -0.68 -10.09 3.02
C ILE A 147 -0.73 -8.64 2.57
N LEU A 148 -1.21 -7.74 3.43
CA LEU A 148 -1.25 -6.32 3.11
C LEU A 148 0.15 -5.76 2.87
N ARG A 149 1.14 -6.15 3.69
CA ARG A 149 2.56 -5.79 3.50
C ARG A 149 3.13 -6.36 2.21
N ALA A 150 2.86 -7.64 1.91
CA ALA A 150 3.32 -8.31 0.70
C ALA A 150 2.74 -7.64 -0.55
N VAL A 151 1.44 -7.36 -0.59
CA VAL A 151 0.81 -6.66 -1.74
C VAL A 151 1.43 -5.28 -1.94
N TYR A 152 1.65 -4.53 -0.85
CA TYR A 152 2.28 -3.21 -0.92
C TYR A 152 3.72 -3.27 -1.45
N TYR A 153 4.53 -4.21 -0.95
CA TYR A 153 5.91 -4.41 -1.39
C TYR A 153 5.99 -4.93 -2.83
N HIS A 154 5.17 -5.94 -3.16
CA HIS A 154 5.12 -6.55 -4.48
C HIS A 154 4.78 -5.53 -5.55
N LYS A 155 3.88 -4.60 -5.25
CA LYS A 155 3.60 -3.47 -6.14
C LYS A 155 4.88 -2.68 -6.38
N GLN A 156 5.59 -2.19 -5.35
CA GLN A 156 6.77 -1.35 -5.55
C GLN A 156 7.91 -2.00 -6.36
N CYS A 157 8.02 -3.32 -6.29
CA CYS A 157 9.05 -4.09 -6.99
C CYS A 157 8.51 -4.79 -8.26
N SER A 158 7.37 -4.35 -8.79
CA SER A 158 6.74 -4.98 -9.94
C SER A 158 7.40 -4.58 -11.28
N THR A 159 7.57 -5.54 -12.18
CA THR A 159 7.96 -5.30 -13.58
C THR A 159 6.75 -5.45 -14.50
N ALA A 160 6.69 -4.66 -15.57
CA ALA A 160 5.55 -4.59 -16.47
C ALA A 160 5.76 -5.32 -17.80
N ILE A 161 4.70 -5.91 -18.33
CA ILE A 161 4.55 -6.28 -19.73
C ILE A 161 3.52 -5.38 -20.40
N TRP A 162 3.67 -5.25 -21.71
CA TRP A 162 2.68 -4.62 -22.57
C TRP A 162 1.84 -5.72 -23.21
N VAL A 163 0.53 -5.48 -23.32
CA VAL A 163 -0.43 -6.41 -23.90
C VAL A 163 -1.37 -5.71 -24.87
N GLU A 164 -1.56 -6.31 -26.05
CA GLU A 164 -2.55 -5.90 -27.05
C GLU A 164 -3.34 -7.09 -27.59
N GLY A 165 -4.28 -6.79 -28.49
CA GLY A 165 -5.01 -7.80 -29.28
C GLY A 165 -6.40 -8.11 -28.76
N TYR A 166 -6.80 -7.52 -27.62
CA TYR A 166 -8.14 -7.70 -27.08
C TYR A 166 -9.19 -6.90 -27.86
N ASP A 167 -10.41 -7.43 -27.85
CA ASP A 167 -11.55 -6.77 -28.47
C ASP A 167 -11.97 -5.56 -27.64
N ILE A 168 -11.76 -4.36 -28.19
CA ILE A 168 -12.12 -3.07 -27.58
C ILE A 168 -13.64 -2.85 -27.50
N CYS A 169 -14.43 -3.70 -28.15
CA CYS A 169 -15.89 -3.67 -28.05
C CYS A 169 -16.40 -4.38 -26.79
N LEU A 170 -15.55 -5.17 -26.13
CA LEU A 170 -15.92 -5.85 -24.89
C LEU A 170 -15.93 -4.87 -23.71
N PRO A 171 -16.79 -5.11 -22.70
CA PRO A 171 -16.72 -4.38 -21.44
C PRO A 171 -15.33 -4.51 -20.80
N GLU A 172 -14.84 -3.42 -20.21
CA GLU A 172 -13.50 -3.38 -19.58
C GLU A 172 -13.30 -4.49 -18.55
N ASP A 173 -14.32 -4.79 -17.73
CA ASP A 173 -14.24 -5.84 -16.73
C ASP A 173 -14.13 -7.25 -17.35
N GLU A 174 -14.69 -7.47 -18.54
CA GLU A 174 -14.53 -8.72 -19.26
C GLU A 174 -13.10 -8.88 -19.77
N VAL A 175 -12.54 -7.81 -20.36
CA VAL A 175 -11.13 -7.77 -20.77
C VAL A 175 -10.20 -8.00 -19.59
N LYS A 176 -10.41 -7.29 -18.46
CA LYS A 176 -9.63 -7.48 -17.23
C LYS A 176 -9.69 -8.93 -16.75
N ASN A 177 -10.88 -9.50 -16.68
CA ASN A 177 -11.05 -10.87 -16.22
C ASN A 177 -10.38 -11.89 -17.14
N ALA A 178 -10.43 -11.68 -18.44
CA ALA A 178 -9.77 -12.54 -19.42
C ALA A 178 -8.25 -12.48 -19.27
N LEU A 179 -7.68 -11.27 -19.14
CA LEU A 179 -6.26 -11.05 -18.89
C LEU A 179 -5.81 -11.68 -17.58
N ILE A 180 -6.52 -11.45 -16.48
CA ILE A 180 -6.19 -12.01 -15.16
C ILE A 180 -6.14 -13.55 -15.23
N LYS A 181 -7.18 -14.18 -15.77
CA LYS A 181 -7.25 -15.63 -15.89
C LYS A 181 -6.15 -16.22 -16.77
N HIS A 182 -5.79 -15.51 -17.84
CA HIS A 182 -4.77 -15.99 -18.76
C HIS A 182 -3.37 -15.94 -18.14
N PHE A 183 -3.06 -14.82 -17.47
CA PHE A 183 -1.71 -14.53 -17.00
C PHE A 183 -1.44 -14.91 -15.54
N CYS A 184 -2.45 -15.25 -14.72
CA CYS A 184 -2.24 -15.62 -13.32
C CYS A 184 -1.39 -16.87 -13.13
N SER A 185 -1.27 -17.72 -14.15
CA SER A 185 -0.38 -18.90 -14.13
C SER A 185 1.11 -18.53 -14.30
N CYS A 186 1.42 -17.34 -14.81
CA CYS A 186 2.78 -16.84 -14.93
C CYS A 186 3.32 -16.36 -13.58
N GLY A 187 2.45 -15.87 -12.71
CA GLY A 187 2.74 -15.36 -11.38
C GLY A 187 1.62 -14.44 -10.87
N VAL A 188 1.80 -13.90 -9.67
CA VAL A 188 0.84 -12.96 -9.07
C VAL A 188 0.86 -11.64 -9.83
N ILE A 189 -0.28 -11.27 -10.40
CA ILE A 189 -0.50 -9.96 -11.03
C ILE A 189 -0.69 -8.93 -9.93
N THR A 190 0.21 -7.98 -9.87
CA THR A 190 0.27 -6.91 -8.86
C THR A 190 -0.50 -5.66 -9.28
N ASP A 191 -0.64 -5.42 -10.59
CA ASP A 191 -1.39 -4.29 -11.13
C ASP A 191 -1.81 -4.58 -12.58
N LEU A 192 -2.92 -3.98 -13.03
CA LEU A 192 -3.45 -4.10 -14.39
C LEU A 192 -4.06 -2.76 -14.80
N SER A 193 -3.40 -2.08 -15.74
CA SER A 193 -3.87 -0.82 -16.31
C SER A 193 -4.35 -1.06 -17.73
N ILE A 194 -5.63 -0.78 -18.01
CA ILE A 194 -6.17 -0.76 -19.36
C ILE A 194 -6.18 0.67 -19.84
N CYS A 195 -5.46 0.95 -20.92
CA CYS A 195 -5.38 2.31 -21.42
C CYS A 195 -6.71 2.72 -22.08
N ARG A 196 -7.04 3.99 -21.92
CA ARG A 196 -8.20 4.63 -22.53
C ARG A 196 -7.75 5.80 -23.37
N ASP A 197 -8.47 6.06 -24.44
CA ASP A 197 -8.27 7.27 -25.23
C ASP A 197 -8.53 8.50 -24.32
N PRO A 198 -7.58 9.44 -24.24
CA PRO A 198 -7.71 10.57 -23.32
C PRO A 198 -8.91 11.47 -23.62
N LEU A 199 -9.35 11.57 -24.88
CA LEU A 199 -10.44 12.43 -25.35
C LEU A 199 -11.78 11.69 -25.30
N THR A 200 -11.88 10.52 -25.93
CA THR A 200 -13.14 9.79 -26.10
C THR A 200 -13.46 8.91 -24.89
N LYS A 201 -12.49 8.66 -24.01
CA LYS A 201 -12.56 7.73 -22.87
C LYS A 201 -12.89 6.29 -23.26
N THR A 202 -12.80 5.94 -24.54
CA THR A 202 -12.98 4.56 -25.02
C THR A 202 -11.74 3.74 -24.76
N LEU A 203 -11.87 2.42 -24.63
CA LEU A 203 -10.73 1.53 -24.48
C LEU A 203 -9.81 1.65 -25.70
N THR A 204 -8.51 1.79 -25.46
CA THR A 204 -7.54 1.50 -26.51
C THR A 204 -7.27 0.01 -26.51
N SER A 205 -6.62 -0.53 -27.54
CA SER A 205 -6.27 -1.95 -27.60
C SER A 205 -5.04 -2.29 -26.77
N MET A 206 -4.63 -1.45 -25.81
CA MET A 206 -3.36 -1.52 -25.08
C MET A 206 -3.57 -1.63 -23.57
N ALA A 207 -2.89 -2.59 -22.93
CA ALA A 207 -2.91 -2.77 -21.49
C ALA A 207 -1.50 -3.04 -20.95
N PHE A 208 -1.31 -2.72 -19.67
CA PHE A 208 -0.09 -2.99 -18.91
C PHE A 208 -0.41 -3.96 -17.78
N LEU A 209 0.29 -5.09 -17.73
CA LEU A 209 0.21 -6.04 -16.62
C LEU A 209 1.52 -6.00 -15.85
N TYR A 210 1.42 -6.01 -14.52
CA TYR A 210 2.56 -5.90 -13.62
C TYR A 210 2.69 -7.17 -12.80
N PHE A 211 3.88 -7.78 -12.78
CA PHE A 211 4.20 -8.95 -11.97
C PHE A 211 5.27 -8.62 -10.94
N TYR A 212 5.26 -9.35 -9.83
CA TYR A 212 6.37 -9.33 -8.89
C TYR A 212 7.47 -10.29 -9.37
N GLY A 213 8.58 -9.75 -9.85
CA GLY A 213 9.75 -10.53 -10.30
C GLY A 213 9.92 -10.59 -11.82
N GLN A 214 11.16 -10.89 -12.23
CA GLN A 214 11.56 -10.91 -13.64
C GLN A 214 11.24 -12.27 -14.31
N GLU A 215 11.24 -13.37 -13.56
CA GLU A 215 10.95 -14.70 -14.09
C GLU A 215 9.50 -14.82 -14.57
N GLU A 216 8.59 -14.13 -13.89
CA GLU A 216 7.16 -14.03 -14.20
C GLU A 216 6.93 -13.33 -15.55
N VAL A 217 7.74 -12.30 -15.84
CA VAL A 217 7.71 -11.58 -17.12
C VAL A 217 8.10 -12.50 -18.27
N GLU A 218 9.14 -13.33 -18.11
CA GLU A 218 9.56 -14.28 -19.13
C GLU A 218 8.48 -15.34 -19.42
N LYS A 219 7.82 -15.85 -18.38
CA LYS A 219 6.67 -16.75 -18.52
C LYS A 219 5.51 -16.09 -19.27
N ALA A 220 5.21 -14.83 -18.98
CA ALA A 220 4.15 -14.11 -19.65
C ALA A 220 4.48 -13.79 -21.12
N LEU A 221 5.74 -13.49 -21.43
CA LEU A 221 6.20 -13.29 -22.81
C LEU A 221 6.08 -14.58 -23.65
N ALA A 222 6.25 -15.75 -23.03
CA ALA A 222 6.06 -17.04 -23.70
C ALA A 222 4.59 -17.30 -24.12
N LEU A 223 3.62 -16.55 -23.58
CA LEU A 223 2.21 -16.62 -23.98
C LEU A 223 1.87 -15.71 -25.18
N ASN A 224 2.84 -14.98 -25.75
CA ASN A 224 2.59 -14.16 -26.94
C ASN A 224 2.03 -15.00 -28.10
N GLY A 225 0.90 -14.58 -28.66
CA GLY A 225 0.20 -15.27 -29.75
C GLY A 225 -0.77 -16.36 -29.30
N SER A 226 -1.01 -16.53 -28.00
CA SER A 226 -2.03 -17.45 -27.48
C SER A 226 -3.45 -16.90 -27.64
N ASP A 227 -4.45 -17.77 -27.53
CA ASP A 227 -5.87 -17.37 -27.47
C ASP A 227 -6.28 -17.00 -26.05
N VAL A 228 -6.99 -15.87 -25.91
CA VAL A 228 -7.52 -15.34 -24.65
C VAL A 228 -9.04 -15.20 -24.77
N GLY A 229 -9.74 -16.31 -25.02
CA GLY A 229 -11.19 -16.30 -25.11
C GLY A 229 -11.69 -15.75 -26.45
N GLY A 230 -11.07 -16.19 -27.54
CA GLY A 230 -11.49 -15.86 -28.91
C GLY A 230 -10.72 -14.72 -29.57
N TRP A 231 -9.69 -14.18 -28.91
CA TRP A 231 -8.78 -13.19 -29.48
C TRP A 231 -7.33 -13.57 -29.19
N THR A 232 -6.45 -13.24 -30.13
CA THR A 232 -5.02 -13.55 -30.04
C THR A 232 -4.28 -12.44 -29.31
N VAL A 233 -3.66 -12.77 -28.17
CA VAL A 233 -2.92 -11.79 -27.39
C VAL A 233 -1.55 -11.50 -28.00
N VAL A 234 -1.17 -10.23 -28.01
CA VAL A 234 0.19 -9.81 -28.33
C VAL A 234 0.84 -9.32 -27.05
N VAL A 235 1.95 -9.94 -26.65
CA VAL A 235 2.70 -9.60 -25.45
C VAL A 235 4.07 -9.07 -25.84
N LYS A 236 4.46 -7.92 -25.30
CA LYS A 236 5.76 -7.31 -25.55
C LYS A 236 6.46 -6.96 -24.23
N PRO A 237 7.80 -7.08 -24.18
CA PRO A 237 8.55 -6.60 -23.03
C PRO A 237 8.50 -5.07 -23.01
N ILE A 238 8.56 -4.50 -21.81
CA ILE A 238 8.75 -3.06 -21.64
C ILE A 238 10.18 -2.82 -21.21
N PRO A 239 11.08 -2.41 -22.13
CA PRO A 239 12.46 -2.18 -21.79
C PRO A 239 12.59 -0.98 -20.85
N GLY A 240 13.22 -1.18 -19.69
CA GLY A 240 13.71 -0.09 -18.84
C GLY A 240 12.70 0.57 -17.90
N LEU A 241 11.58 -0.09 -17.53
CA LEU A 241 10.66 0.46 -16.55
C LEU A 241 11.15 0.21 -15.10
N GLU A 242 12.19 0.92 -14.66
CA GLU A 242 12.25 1.30 -13.24
C GLU A 242 11.10 2.29 -13.00
N ARG A 243 10.23 2.04 -12.01
CA ARG A 243 8.92 2.71 -11.86
C ARG A 243 8.96 4.23 -12.09
N GLY A 244 8.31 4.66 -13.17
CA GLY A 244 7.81 6.02 -13.40
C GLY A 244 6.26 6.08 -13.30
N PRO A 245 5.63 7.21 -13.64
CA PRO A 245 4.16 7.32 -13.69
C PRO A 245 3.54 6.30 -14.66
N ASP A 246 2.29 5.89 -14.39
CA ASP A 246 1.53 4.94 -15.23
C ASP A 246 1.70 5.32 -16.71
N PRO A 247 2.19 4.41 -17.57
CA PRO A 247 2.39 4.73 -18.98
C PRO A 247 1.08 5.12 -19.68
N CYS A 248 -0.09 4.68 -19.22
CA CYS A 248 -1.37 5.18 -19.72
C CYS A 248 -1.59 6.67 -19.40
N ASN A 249 -0.97 7.21 -18.34
CA ASN A 249 -0.99 8.63 -17.98
C ASN A 249 0.13 9.44 -18.67
N LEU A 250 1.06 8.79 -19.37
CA LEU A 250 2.18 9.44 -20.06
C LEU A 250 1.93 9.68 -21.55
N LEU A 251 0.84 9.15 -22.11
CA LEU A 251 0.41 9.37 -23.51
C LEU A 251 -0.17 10.80 -23.75
N HIS A 252 0.33 11.80 -23.01
CA HIS A 252 -0.08 13.21 -23.06
C HIS A 252 0.67 14.04 -24.12
N ILE A 253 1.31 13.41 -25.11
CA ILE A 253 2.10 14.12 -26.14
C ILE A 253 1.49 13.91 -27.52
#